data_AF-A0AAE8EKP4-F1
#
_entry.id   AF-A0AAE8EKP4-F1
#
_cell.length_a   1.000
_cell.length_b   1.000
_cell.length_c   1.000
_cell.angle_alpha   90.00
_cell.angle_beta   90.00
_cell.angle_gamma   90.00
#
_symmetry.space_group_name_H-M   'P 1'
#
loop_
_entity.id
_entity.type
_entity.pdbx_description
1 polymer ?
#
loop_
_entity_poly.entity_id
_entity_poly.type
_entity_poly.pdbx_seq_one_letter_code
_entity_poly.pdbx_strand_id
1 'polypeptide(L)'
;MKIESYTEQLTMTEMCFTLGANSFGYVYPQGSVPNVEKIRESLSKAGGKPIECALNNYSLGGKGNSKPEFIITFENDPSTILVIECKSQTRKHVSPLLNKPNAFAVDGALYYAKFLKQHYNVIAVGVSGSEKDKSSVDVYYWPKNQDAPFTPKETTQHFSFSR
;
A
#
# COMPACT_ATOMS: atom_id res chain seq x y z
N MET A 1 -17.12 -15.57 5.22
CA MET A 1 -15.88 -14.75 5.26
C MET A 1 -15.50 -14.38 3.84
N LYS A 2 -15.14 -13.12 3.56
CA LYS A 2 -14.58 -12.76 2.25
C LYS A 2 -13.22 -13.46 2.11
N ILE A 3 -12.91 -14.02 0.94
CA ILE A 3 -11.67 -14.80 0.74
C ILE A 3 -10.42 -13.93 1.04
N GLU A 4 -10.50 -12.62 0.81
CA GLU A 4 -9.43 -11.65 1.09
C GLU A 4 -9.08 -11.52 2.59
N SER A 5 -10.01 -11.87 3.51
CA SER A 5 -9.77 -11.79 4.96
C SER A 5 -8.65 -12.72 5.47
N TYR A 6 -8.37 -13.82 4.77
CA TYR A 6 -7.20 -14.66 5.10
C TYR A 6 -5.89 -14.00 4.71
N THR A 7 -5.84 -13.31 3.56
CA THR A 7 -4.67 -12.53 3.15
C THR A 7 -4.43 -11.36 4.10
N GLU A 8 -5.50 -10.69 4.53
CA GLU A 8 -5.45 -9.63 5.54
C GLU A 8 -4.84 -10.13 6.86
N GLN A 9 -5.36 -11.24 7.38
CA GLN A 9 -4.88 -11.83 8.63
C GLN A 9 -3.42 -12.32 8.51
N LEU A 10 -3.06 -12.94 7.39
CA LEU A 10 -1.68 -13.34 7.11
C LEU A 10 -0.75 -12.12 7.10
N THR A 11 -1.17 -11.04 6.43
CA THR A 11 -0.42 -9.78 6.36
C THR A 11 -0.17 -9.20 7.76
N MET A 12 -1.21 -9.10 8.59
CA MET A 12 -1.09 -8.63 9.97
C MET A 12 -0.12 -9.49 10.80
N THR A 13 -0.21 -10.81 10.64
CA THR A 13 0.60 -11.78 11.39
C THR A 13 2.08 -11.69 10.99
N GLU A 14 2.38 -11.73 9.69
CA GLU A 14 3.74 -11.76 9.17
C GLU A 14 4.44 -10.40 9.27
N MET A 15 3.69 -9.30 9.18
CA MET A 15 4.22 -7.94 9.38
C MET A 15 4.18 -7.50 10.86
N CYS A 16 3.73 -8.37 11.76
CA CYS A 16 3.69 -8.18 13.21
C CYS A 16 3.00 -6.88 13.67
N PHE A 17 1.80 -6.60 13.14
CA PHE A 17 0.99 -5.47 13.58
C PHE A 17 -0.44 -5.86 13.94
N THR A 18 -1.07 -5.07 14.79
CA THR A 18 -2.51 -5.13 15.09
C THR A 18 -3.22 -3.88 14.59
N LEU A 19 -4.55 -3.91 14.48
CA LEU A 19 -5.31 -2.70 14.17
C LEU A 19 -5.25 -1.73 15.35
N GLY A 20 -5.09 -0.44 15.06
CA GLY A 20 -4.98 0.60 16.08
C GLY A 20 -3.52 0.93 16.44
N ALA A 21 -3.29 1.25 17.71
CA ALA A 21 -1.99 1.66 18.21
C ALA A 21 -1.02 0.48 18.30
N ASN A 22 0.19 0.68 17.78
CA ASN A 22 1.34 -0.21 17.83
C ASN A 22 2.56 0.58 18.32
N SER A 23 3.65 -0.09 18.70
CA SER A 23 4.86 0.58 19.20
C SER A 23 5.54 1.49 18.17
N PHE A 24 5.28 1.32 16.87
CA PHE A 24 5.83 2.15 15.80
C PHE A 24 4.91 3.30 15.38
N GLY A 25 3.62 3.28 15.78
CA GLY A 25 2.60 4.20 15.29
C GLY A 25 1.21 3.55 15.19
N TYR A 26 0.41 3.93 14.19
CA TYR A 26 -1.01 3.55 14.12
C TYR A 26 -1.37 2.86 12.80
N VAL A 27 -2.17 1.79 12.89
CA VAL A 27 -2.70 1.02 11.76
C VAL A 27 -4.20 1.26 11.61
N TYR A 28 -4.59 1.77 10.45
CA TYR A 28 -5.96 2.05 10.06
C TYR A 28 -6.47 1.02 9.06
N PRO A 29 -7.60 0.34 9.31
CA PRO A 29 -8.20 -0.59 8.35
C PRO A 29 -9.10 0.11 7.33
N GLN A 30 -9.21 -0.45 6.12
CA GLN A 30 -10.29 -0.17 5.15
C GLN A 30 -10.49 1.32 4.83
N GLY A 31 -9.41 2.09 4.81
CA GLY A 31 -9.43 3.55 4.59
C GLY A 31 -10.10 4.38 5.70
N SER A 32 -10.45 3.78 6.84
CA SER A 32 -10.99 4.49 8.00
C SER A 32 -9.87 5.23 8.74
N VAL A 33 -9.53 6.43 8.25
CA VAL A 33 -8.47 7.29 8.82
C VAL A 33 -9.09 8.59 9.35
N PRO A 34 -9.91 8.54 10.42
CA PRO A 34 -10.70 9.70 10.86
C PRO A 34 -9.84 10.88 11.33
N ASN A 35 -8.64 10.59 11.85
CA ASN A 35 -7.84 11.57 12.59
C ASN A 35 -6.67 12.16 11.78
N VAL A 36 -6.49 11.78 10.51
CA VAL A 36 -5.40 12.30 9.67
C VAL A 36 -5.95 12.95 8.41
N GLU A 37 -6.17 14.26 8.48
CA GLU A 37 -6.85 15.06 7.47
C GLU A 37 -6.25 14.89 6.06
N LYS A 38 -4.93 15.01 5.91
CA LYS A 38 -4.26 14.90 4.60
C LYS A 38 -4.42 13.50 3.97
N ILE A 39 -4.47 12.44 4.78
CA ILE A 39 -4.73 11.09 4.29
C ILE A 39 -6.18 11.00 3.81
N ARG A 40 -7.14 11.47 4.62
CA ARG A 40 -8.56 11.50 4.26
C ARG A 40 -8.81 12.26 2.96
N GLU A 41 -8.22 13.43 2.80
CA GLU A 41 -8.32 14.22 1.56
C GLU A 41 -7.71 13.50 0.36
N SER A 42 -6.54 12.88 0.53
CA SER A 42 -5.89 12.12 -0.54
C SER A 42 -6.72 10.93 -1.00
N LEU A 43 -7.29 10.17 -0.05
CA LEU A 43 -8.19 9.05 -0.34
C LEU A 43 -9.52 9.54 -0.96
N SER A 44 -10.06 10.66 -0.49
CA SER A 44 -11.25 11.25 -1.10
C SER A 44 -11.03 11.66 -2.55
N LYS A 45 -9.85 12.21 -2.88
CA LYS A 45 -9.46 12.53 -4.26
C LYS A 45 -9.25 11.28 -5.10
N ALA A 46 -8.71 10.21 -4.50
CA ALA A 46 -8.55 8.94 -5.19
C ALA A 46 -9.90 8.30 -5.54
N GLY A 47 -10.88 8.33 -4.64
CA GLY A 47 -12.16 7.63 -4.85
C GLY A 47 -11.99 6.11 -5.02
N GLY A 48 -13.00 5.45 -5.61
CA GLY A 48 -12.93 4.02 -5.89
C GLY A 48 -11.83 3.67 -6.89
N LYS A 49 -11.39 2.40 -6.92
CA LYS A 49 -10.40 1.95 -7.90
C LYS A 49 -11.09 1.70 -9.26
N PRO A 50 -10.69 2.38 -10.34
CA PRO A 50 -11.21 2.11 -11.69
C PRO A 50 -10.70 0.75 -12.22
N ILE A 51 -11.31 0.27 -13.32
CA ILE A 51 -10.86 -0.97 -13.99
C ILE A 51 -9.44 -0.79 -14.54
N GLU A 52 -9.18 0.37 -15.15
CA GLU A 52 -7.89 0.71 -15.71
C GLU A 52 -7.56 2.18 -15.42
N CYS A 53 -6.34 2.45 -14.96
CA CYS A 53 -5.83 3.78 -14.67
C CYS A 53 -4.30 3.76 -14.59
N ALA A 54 -3.65 4.48 -15.50
CA ALA A 54 -2.21 4.68 -15.45
C ALA A 54 -1.79 5.48 -14.20
N LEU A 55 -0.56 5.24 -13.73
CA LEU A 55 -0.02 5.89 -12.53
C LEU A 55 0.08 7.41 -12.64
N ASN A 56 0.25 7.95 -13.84
CA ASN A 56 0.29 9.39 -14.11
C ASN A 56 -1.09 10.02 -14.33
N ASN A 57 -2.17 9.24 -14.37
CA ASN A 57 -3.51 9.75 -14.60
C ASN A 57 -4.23 10.02 -13.27
N TYR A 58 -4.50 11.28 -12.94
CA TYR A 58 -5.19 11.69 -11.72
C TYR A 58 -6.68 12.04 -11.92
N SER A 59 -7.18 12.03 -13.16
CA SER A 59 -8.56 12.40 -13.47
C SER A 59 -9.53 11.21 -13.42
N LEU A 60 -9.02 9.98 -13.45
CA LEU A 60 -9.84 8.77 -13.39
C LEU A 60 -9.96 8.24 -11.97
N GLY A 61 -11.20 8.23 -11.47
CA GLY A 61 -11.63 7.51 -10.27
C GLY A 61 -12.74 6.51 -10.58
N GLY A 62 -12.75 5.39 -9.88
CA GLY A 62 -13.82 4.41 -9.91
C GLY A 62 -15.01 4.82 -9.03
N LYS A 63 -16.14 4.14 -9.19
CA LYS A 63 -17.32 4.34 -8.31
C LYS A 63 -17.01 3.86 -6.89
N GLY A 64 -17.45 4.63 -5.89
CA GLY A 64 -17.33 4.29 -4.46
C GLY A 64 -16.20 5.03 -3.75
N ASN A 65 -15.96 4.67 -2.49
CA ASN A 65 -14.95 5.30 -1.63
C ASN A 65 -13.60 4.59 -1.76
N SER A 66 -12.52 5.34 -1.58
CA SER A 66 -11.16 4.82 -1.46
C SER A 66 -10.99 4.06 -0.14
N LYS A 67 -10.74 2.75 -0.22
CA LYS A 67 -10.59 1.86 0.93
C LYS A 67 -9.39 0.93 0.73
N PRO A 68 -8.16 1.45 0.89
CA PRO A 68 -7.00 0.58 1.04
C PRO A 68 -7.21 -0.38 2.21
N GLU A 69 -6.62 -1.57 2.10
CA GLU A 69 -6.77 -2.60 3.12
C GLU A 69 -6.21 -2.12 4.46
N PHE A 70 -4.99 -1.58 4.42
CA PHE A 70 -4.37 -0.94 5.57
C PHE A 70 -3.67 0.37 5.18
N ILE A 71 -3.72 1.33 6.08
CA ILE A 71 -2.81 2.48 6.10
C ILE A 71 -2.07 2.46 7.43
N ILE A 72 -0.75 2.57 7.38
CA ILE A 72 0.09 2.63 8.57
C ILE A 72 0.79 3.98 8.61
N THR A 73 0.77 4.60 9.78
CA THR A 73 1.47 5.85 10.09
C THR A 73 2.54 5.56 11.13
N PHE A 74 3.65 6.29 11.07
CA PHE A 74 4.76 6.13 12.01
C PHE A 74 4.87 7.33 12.93
N GLU A 75 4.99 7.09 14.24
CA GLU A 75 5.07 8.16 15.24
C GLU A 75 6.42 8.90 15.13
N ASN A 76 7.51 8.16 14.94
CA ASN A 76 8.87 8.71 14.82
C ASN A 76 9.23 9.21 13.41
N ASP A 77 8.41 8.92 12.40
CA ASP A 77 8.52 9.49 11.06
C ASP A 77 7.14 9.83 10.46
N PRO A 78 6.52 10.94 10.90
CA PRO A 78 5.20 11.35 10.42
C PRO A 78 5.18 11.75 8.93
N SER A 79 6.36 11.85 8.29
CA SER A 79 6.47 12.16 6.87
C SER A 79 6.30 10.93 5.99
N THR A 80 6.41 9.73 6.56
CA THR A 80 6.31 8.46 5.86
C THR A 80 5.03 7.72 6.26
N ILE A 81 4.41 7.05 5.29
CA ILE A 81 3.28 6.15 5.52
C ILE A 81 3.45 4.87 4.73
N LEU A 82 2.80 3.81 5.19
CA LEU A 82 2.65 2.56 4.45
C LEU A 82 1.19 2.43 3.97
N VAL A 83 0.97 2.03 2.72
CA VAL A 83 -0.36 1.67 2.20
C VAL A 83 -0.31 0.24 1.68
N ILE A 84 -1.23 -0.60 2.16
CA ILE A 84 -1.28 -2.02 1.83
C ILE A 84 -2.57 -2.32 1.08
N GLU A 85 -2.44 -3.14 0.04
CA GLU A 85 -3.56 -3.76 -0.66
C GLU A 85 -3.38 -5.27 -0.74
N CYS A 86 -4.47 -6.00 -0.49
CA CYS A 86 -4.49 -7.45 -0.45
C CYS A 86 -5.32 -8.03 -1.59
N LYS A 87 -4.87 -9.16 -2.17
CA LYS A 87 -5.67 -10.01 -3.06
C LYS A 87 -5.55 -11.47 -2.66
N SER A 88 -6.67 -12.18 -2.66
CA SER A 88 -6.67 -13.60 -2.27
C SER A 88 -5.86 -14.54 -3.17
N GLN A 89 -5.56 -14.14 -4.41
CA GLN A 89 -4.95 -15.01 -5.42
C GLN A 89 -3.65 -14.41 -5.94
N THR A 90 -2.59 -15.21 -5.97
CA THR A 90 -1.26 -14.82 -6.49
C THR A 90 -1.30 -14.40 -7.96
N ARG A 91 -2.19 -14.96 -8.78
CA ARG A 91 -2.40 -14.50 -10.17
C ARG A 91 -2.94 -13.06 -10.28
N LYS A 92 -3.38 -12.48 -9.17
CA LYS A 92 -3.85 -11.09 -9.03
C LYS A 92 -2.83 -10.24 -8.25
N HIS A 93 -1.55 -10.62 -8.26
CA HIS A 93 -0.51 -9.88 -7.55
C HIS A 93 -0.22 -8.53 -8.22
N VAL A 94 0.19 -8.57 -9.49
CA VAL A 94 0.62 -7.40 -10.26
C VAL A 94 0.20 -7.55 -11.72
N SER A 95 -0.26 -6.47 -12.37
CA SER A 95 -0.53 -6.48 -13.81
C SER A 95 0.71 -6.09 -14.62
N PRO A 96 0.83 -6.51 -15.89
CA PRO A 96 2.01 -6.20 -16.71
C PRO A 96 2.30 -4.70 -16.89
N LEU A 97 1.30 -3.84 -16.76
CA LEU A 97 1.40 -2.40 -17.01
C LEU A 97 1.17 -1.54 -15.76
N LEU A 98 1.00 -2.15 -14.58
CA LEU A 98 0.70 -1.45 -13.32
C LEU A 98 -0.51 -0.51 -13.41
N ASN A 99 -1.51 -0.86 -14.21
CA ASN A 99 -2.62 0.00 -14.54
C ASN A 99 -4.01 -0.57 -14.24
N LYS A 100 -4.12 -1.69 -13.52
CA LYS A 100 -5.41 -2.36 -13.21
C LYS A 100 -5.71 -2.38 -11.72
N PRO A 101 -5.92 -1.21 -11.08
CA PRO A 101 -5.89 -1.08 -9.63
C PRO A 101 -7.03 -1.80 -8.91
N ASN A 102 -8.19 -2.00 -9.55
CA ASN A 102 -9.28 -2.75 -8.91
C ASN A 102 -8.99 -4.27 -8.80
N ALA A 103 -8.16 -4.79 -9.70
CA ALA A 103 -8.01 -6.22 -9.93
C ALA A 103 -6.72 -6.79 -9.31
N PHE A 104 -5.66 -5.98 -9.18
CA PHE A 104 -4.33 -6.43 -8.74
C PHE A 104 -3.88 -5.72 -7.46
N ALA A 105 -3.17 -6.44 -6.59
CA ALA A 105 -2.73 -5.95 -5.28
C ALA A 105 -1.75 -4.78 -5.40
N VAL A 106 -0.67 -4.97 -6.16
CA VAL A 106 0.37 -3.94 -6.39
C VAL A 106 -0.22 -2.70 -7.06
N ASP A 107 -0.97 -2.90 -8.14
CA ASP A 107 -1.64 -1.82 -8.87
C ASP A 107 -2.59 -1.01 -7.94
N GLY A 108 -3.32 -1.70 -7.07
CA GLY A 108 -4.20 -1.07 -6.08
C GLY A 108 -3.43 -0.23 -5.06
N ALA A 109 -2.32 -0.75 -4.53
CA ALA A 109 -1.47 -0.03 -3.59
C ALA A 109 -0.88 1.23 -4.25
N LEU A 110 -0.33 1.10 -5.46
CA LEU A 110 0.24 2.20 -6.23
C LEU A 110 -0.81 3.26 -6.62
N TYR A 111 -2.05 2.84 -6.89
CA TYR A 111 -3.15 3.75 -7.17
C TYR A 111 -3.45 4.68 -6.00
N TYR A 112 -3.41 4.20 -4.75
CA TYR A 112 -3.55 5.09 -3.60
C TYR A 112 -2.27 5.88 -3.35
N ALA A 113 -1.10 5.26 -3.54
CA ALA A 113 0.19 5.89 -3.31
C ALA A 113 0.39 7.16 -4.15
N LYS A 114 -0.04 7.20 -5.42
CA LYS A 114 0.12 8.40 -6.26
C LYS A 114 -0.59 9.65 -5.73
N PHE A 115 -1.70 9.49 -5.01
CA PHE A 115 -2.39 10.61 -4.36
C PHE A 115 -1.73 10.96 -3.03
N LEU A 116 -1.39 9.94 -2.23
CA LEU A 116 -0.77 10.12 -0.92
C LEU A 116 0.63 10.75 -1.00
N LYS A 117 1.39 10.47 -2.06
CA LYS A 117 2.75 11.00 -2.26
C LYS A 117 2.82 12.52 -2.43
N GLN A 118 1.68 13.19 -2.62
CA GLN A 118 1.61 14.66 -2.62
C GLN A 118 1.90 15.25 -1.23
N HIS A 119 1.71 14.44 -0.18
CA HIS A 119 1.87 14.87 1.21
C HIS A 119 2.93 14.09 1.98
N TYR A 120 3.17 12.83 1.61
CA TYR A 120 4.02 11.87 2.34
C TYR A 120 5.05 11.19 1.43
N ASN A 121 6.07 10.61 2.04
CA ASN A 121 6.78 9.48 1.44
C ASN A 121 5.92 8.23 1.61
N VAL A 122 5.70 7.48 0.54
CA VAL A 122 4.76 6.34 0.57
C VAL A 122 5.48 5.05 0.29
N ILE A 123 5.33 4.09 1.19
CA ILE A 123 5.70 2.69 0.96
C ILE A 123 4.41 1.96 0.55
N ALA A 124 4.29 1.61 -0.72
CA ALA A 124 3.16 0.88 -1.26
C ALA A 124 3.47 -0.63 -1.26
N VAL A 125 2.61 -1.41 -0.60
CA VAL A 125 2.80 -2.85 -0.45
C VAL A 125 1.62 -3.59 -1.07
N GLY A 126 1.90 -4.39 -2.09
CA GLY A 126 0.93 -5.33 -2.63
C GLY A 126 1.16 -6.71 -2.02
N VAL A 127 0.13 -7.30 -1.41
CA VAL A 127 0.17 -8.67 -0.88
C VAL A 127 -0.86 -9.52 -1.61
N SER A 128 -0.50 -10.72 -2.01
CA SER A 128 -1.47 -11.68 -2.52
C SER A 128 -1.22 -13.12 -2.10
N GLY A 129 -2.29 -13.93 -2.07
CA GLY A 129 -2.29 -15.29 -1.54
C GLY A 129 -2.72 -15.37 -0.07
N SER A 130 -3.22 -16.53 0.35
CA SER A 130 -3.79 -16.75 1.68
C SER A 130 -2.99 -17.70 2.57
N GLU A 131 -1.88 -18.22 2.06
CA GLU A 131 -0.97 -19.14 2.75
C GLU A 131 0.44 -18.57 2.67
N LYS A 132 1.20 -18.62 3.77
CA LYS A 132 2.56 -18.07 3.86
C LYS A 132 3.45 -18.48 2.69
N ASP A 133 3.56 -19.79 2.44
CA ASP A 133 4.44 -20.35 1.42
C ASP A 133 3.89 -20.20 -0.02
N LYS A 134 2.66 -19.69 -0.17
CA LYS A 134 2.00 -19.43 -1.45
C LYS A 134 1.49 -17.99 -1.51
N SER A 135 2.22 -17.08 -0.88
CA SER A 135 1.97 -15.65 -0.92
C SER A 135 3.01 -14.94 -1.76
N SER A 136 2.67 -13.75 -2.24
CA SER A 136 3.57 -12.86 -2.96
C SER A 136 3.45 -11.47 -2.34
N VAL A 137 4.60 -10.83 -2.18
CA VAL A 137 4.70 -9.48 -1.60
C VAL A 137 5.65 -8.68 -2.48
N ASP A 138 5.19 -7.53 -2.96
CA ASP A 138 6.06 -6.54 -3.58
C ASP A 138 5.93 -5.20 -2.87
N VAL A 139 7.06 -4.51 -2.75
CA VAL A 139 7.16 -3.21 -2.09
C VAL A 139 7.69 -2.18 -3.09
N TYR A 140 7.01 -1.04 -3.14
CA TYR A 140 7.41 0.13 -3.90
C TYR A 140 7.56 1.31 -2.94
N TYR A 141 8.62 2.08 -3.11
CA TYR A 141 8.77 3.36 -2.43
C TYR A 141 8.48 4.48 -3.43
N TRP A 142 7.61 5.39 -3.03
CA TRP A 142 7.26 6.59 -3.78
C TRP A 142 7.59 7.80 -2.92
N PRO A 143 8.76 8.44 -3.14
CA PRO A 143 9.12 9.63 -2.38
C PRO A 143 8.14 10.76 -2.65
N LYS A 144 7.97 11.62 -1.65
CA LYS A 144 7.06 12.76 -1.74
C LYS A 144 7.35 13.59 -2.98
N ASN A 145 6.29 13.97 -3.69
CA ASN A 145 6.31 14.80 -4.90
C ASN A 145 7.11 14.25 -6.10
N GLN A 146 7.59 13.00 -6.06
CA GLN A 146 8.26 12.39 -7.22
C GLN A 146 7.26 11.84 -8.24
N ASP A 147 7.69 11.73 -9.50
CA ASP A 147 6.81 11.33 -10.61
C ASP A 147 6.59 9.82 -10.69
N ALA A 148 7.55 9.02 -10.24
CA ALA A 148 7.50 7.58 -10.33
C ALA A 148 7.92 6.90 -9.01
N PRO A 149 7.32 5.76 -8.67
CA PRO A 149 7.82 4.90 -7.61
C PRO A 149 9.05 4.12 -8.09
N PHE A 150 9.80 3.57 -7.15
CA PHE A 150 10.85 2.60 -7.42
C PHE A 150 10.78 1.43 -6.44
N THR A 151 11.28 0.27 -6.85
CA THR A 151 11.47 -0.85 -5.94
C THR A 151 12.70 -0.55 -5.07
N PRO A 152 12.60 -0.66 -3.73
CA PRO A 152 13.77 -0.61 -2.88
C PRO A 152 14.73 -1.71 -3.34
N LYS A 153 15.92 -1.33 -3.82
CA LYS A 153 16.95 -2.33 -4.15
C LYS A 153 17.32 -3.07 -2.86
N GLU A 154 17.52 -4.38 -2.96
CA GLU A 154 18.19 -5.12 -1.89
C GLU A 154 19.49 -4.40 -1.55
N THR A 155 19.53 -3.76 -0.39
CA THR A 155 20.74 -3.11 0.07
C THR A 155 21.59 -4.21 0.71
N THR A 156 22.36 -4.93 -0.10
CA THR A 156 23.51 -5.68 0.43
C THR A 156 24.57 -4.65 0.80
N GLN A 157 24.40 -3.97 1.94
CA GLN A 157 25.50 -3.25 2.55
C GLN A 157 26.47 -4.29 3.11
N HIS A 158 27.49 -4.64 2.34
CA HIS A 158 28.69 -5.26 2.89
C HIS A 158 29.38 -4.20 3.77
N PHE A 159 29.10 -4.23 5.07
CA PHE A 159 29.94 -3.56 6.05
C PHE A 159 31.23 -4.38 6.18
N SER A 160 32.27 -3.98 5.46
CA SER A 160 33.63 -4.37 5.80
C SER A 160 34.08 -3.53 7.00
N PHE A 161 34.05 -4.13 8.19
CA PHE A 161 34.81 -3.60 9.31
C PHE A 161 36.29 -3.76 8.98
N SER A 162 36.95 -2.66 8.60
CA SER A 162 38.39 -2.57 8.73
C SER A 162 38.71 -2.30 10.21
N ARG A 163 39.62 -3.11 10.75
CA ARG A 163 40.10 -3.03 12.13
C ARG A 163 40.91 -1.76 12.37
#